data_AF-A0A429EJB8-F1
#
_entry.id   AF-A0A429EJB8-F1
#
_cell.length_a   1.000
_cell.length_b   1.000
_cell.length_c   1.000
_cell.angle_alpha   90.00
_cell.angle_beta   90.00
_cell.angle_gamma   90.00
#
_symmetry.space_group_name_H-M   'P 1'
#
loop_
_entity.id
_entity.type
_entity.pdbx_description
1 polymer ?
#
loop_
_entity_poly.entity_id
_entity_poly.type
_entity_poly.pdbx_seq_one_letter_code
_entity_poly.pdbx_strand_id
1 'polypeptide(L)'
;MAERADFALGTVEATVVGRALGVDARLFPLRVQNTSIDPDRYAAIIRKVYTDLEQRRLSINGELNKAVRTAFELLGNHRITVSINGIDGIGQDIAVLALTDGRQALGITQAHGEDLLQFALFDDEELVEVLSGVLPRMRPASTGRRTLVQKEERAVSAMAARRQAEAEFDEEETDAFGNLQFTGVVRARPEAPAPRNDESDVEVLEKVLSGTRLGGGYIIVSGIGRRGERLRSTPLSWLDTEDGRYLIRTETDETSGAVIGHYDPASQSGVANAIRDAIADIY
;
A
#
# COMPACT_ATOMS: atom_id res chain seq x y z
N MET A 1 15.17 -26.38 -9.04
CA MET A 1 13.86 -26.21 -9.71
C MET A 1 12.89 -25.82 -8.61
N ALA A 2 12.22 -24.68 -8.75
CA ALA A 2 11.21 -24.27 -7.78
C ALA A 2 10.02 -25.23 -7.83
N GLU A 3 9.32 -25.35 -6.72
CA GLU A 3 8.06 -26.04 -6.62
C GLU A 3 6.95 -25.17 -7.20
N ARG A 4 6.03 -25.79 -7.95
CA ARG A 4 4.81 -25.15 -8.46
C ARG A 4 3.61 -25.89 -7.92
N ALA A 5 2.76 -25.19 -7.19
CA ALA A 5 1.58 -25.78 -6.57
C ALA A 5 0.61 -24.69 -6.15
N ASP A 6 -0.68 -24.98 -6.33
CA ASP A 6 -1.78 -24.13 -5.84
C ASP A 6 -2.62 -24.94 -4.84
N PHE A 7 -2.97 -24.32 -3.73
CA PHE A 7 -3.86 -24.90 -2.73
C PHE A 7 -4.56 -23.80 -1.93
N ALA A 8 -5.63 -24.15 -1.22
CA ALA A 8 -6.35 -23.19 -0.40
C ALA A 8 -6.45 -23.70 1.04
N LEU A 9 -6.35 -22.78 2.00
CA LEU A 9 -6.55 -23.03 3.42
C LEU A 9 -7.54 -22.02 3.99
N GLY A 10 -8.43 -22.47 4.86
CA GLY A 10 -9.18 -21.53 5.70
C GLY A 10 -8.23 -20.77 6.64
N THR A 11 -8.59 -19.56 7.05
CA THR A 11 -7.78 -18.75 7.99
C THR A 11 -7.47 -19.48 9.30
N VAL A 12 -8.43 -20.25 9.82
CA VAL A 12 -8.24 -21.12 11.00
C VAL A 12 -7.25 -22.24 10.72
N GLU A 13 -7.35 -22.88 9.55
CA GLU A 13 -6.44 -23.96 9.13
C GLU A 13 -5.01 -23.44 9.01
N ALA A 14 -4.83 -22.29 8.36
CA ALA A 14 -3.54 -21.64 8.22
C ALA A 14 -2.94 -21.27 9.58
N THR A 15 -3.76 -20.83 10.54
CA THR A 15 -3.31 -20.55 11.91
C THR A 15 -2.87 -21.83 12.64
N VAL A 16 -3.62 -22.93 12.49
CA VAL A 16 -3.27 -24.22 13.10
C VAL A 16 -1.98 -24.79 12.50
N VAL A 17 -1.85 -24.79 11.18
CA VAL A 17 -0.65 -25.26 10.48
C VAL A 17 0.55 -24.38 10.82
N GLY A 18 0.38 -23.06 10.79
CA GLY A 18 1.41 -22.10 11.17
C GLY A 18 1.91 -22.33 12.60
N ARG A 19 0.99 -22.45 13.57
CA ARG A 19 1.37 -22.74 14.96
C ARG A 19 2.10 -24.07 15.11
N ALA A 20 1.70 -25.11 14.39
CA ALA A 20 2.38 -26.40 14.40
C ALA A 20 3.81 -26.33 13.84
N LEU A 21 4.07 -25.41 12.91
CA LEU A 21 5.38 -25.17 12.30
C LEU A 21 6.16 -24.02 12.97
N GLY A 22 5.62 -23.39 14.00
CA GLY A 22 6.26 -22.26 14.69
C GLY A 22 6.25 -20.94 13.91
N VAL A 23 5.31 -20.78 12.98
CA VAL A 23 5.20 -19.61 12.08
C VAL A 23 3.88 -18.88 12.31
N ASP A 24 3.91 -17.55 12.38
CA ASP A 24 2.68 -16.74 12.45
C ASP A 24 2.14 -16.46 11.05
N ALA A 25 0.98 -17.03 10.73
CA ALA A 25 0.32 -16.83 9.43
C ALA A 25 -0.44 -15.49 9.34
N ARG A 26 -0.48 -14.70 10.42
CA ARG A 26 -1.22 -13.43 10.50
C ARG A 26 -0.36 -12.28 9.99
N LEU A 27 -0.15 -12.25 8.67
CA LEU A 27 0.64 -11.23 8.00
C LEU A 27 -0.27 -10.28 7.22
N PHE A 28 0.04 -8.98 7.29
CA PHE A 28 -0.64 -7.97 6.49
C PHE A 28 -0.42 -8.24 4.98
N PRO A 29 -1.46 -8.19 4.12
CA PRO A 29 -2.81 -7.68 4.34
C PRO A 29 -3.87 -8.75 4.64
N LEU A 30 -3.46 -9.98 4.98
CA LEU A 30 -4.37 -11.09 5.21
C LEU A 30 -5.19 -10.87 6.48
N ARG A 31 -6.48 -11.13 6.37
CA ARG A 31 -7.49 -11.02 7.43
C ARG A 31 -7.72 -12.39 8.01
N VAL A 32 -6.88 -12.74 8.98
CA VAL A 32 -6.92 -14.03 9.64
C VAL A 32 -7.76 -13.93 10.91
N GLN A 33 -8.76 -14.80 11.04
CA GLN A 33 -9.62 -14.84 12.22
C GLN A 33 -8.85 -15.33 13.45
N ASN A 34 -9.24 -14.81 14.62
CA ASN A 34 -8.74 -15.32 15.89
C ASN A 34 -9.37 -16.69 16.19
N THR A 35 -8.53 -17.64 16.59
CA THR A 35 -8.99 -18.94 17.10
C THR A 35 -9.25 -18.90 18.60
N SER A 36 -10.03 -19.86 19.11
CA SER A 36 -10.26 -20.03 20.55
C SER A 36 -8.94 -20.20 21.33
N ILE A 37 -8.83 -19.52 22.48
CA ILE A 37 -7.71 -19.66 23.43
C ILE A 37 -7.92 -20.80 24.45
N ASP A 38 -9.15 -21.31 24.56
CA ASP A 38 -9.50 -22.46 25.40
C ASP A 38 -8.82 -23.74 24.86
N PRO A 39 -7.98 -24.43 25.66
CA PRO A 39 -7.23 -25.62 25.22
C PRO A 39 -8.11 -26.77 24.71
N ASP A 40 -9.24 -27.05 25.35
CA ASP A 40 -10.08 -28.20 24.98
C ASP A 40 -10.80 -27.93 23.65
N ARG A 41 -11.28 -26.69 23.48
CA ARG A 41 -11.86 -26.23 22.21
C ARG A 41 -10.80 -26.19 21.11
N TYR A 42 -9.58 -25.73 21.43
CA TYR A 42 -8.50 -25.69 20.46
C TYR A 42 -8.06 -27.09 20.01
N ALA A 43 -8.02 -28.07 20.91
CA ALA A 43 -7.76 -29.46 20.57
C ALA A 43 -8.86 -30.04 19.65
N ALA A 44 -10.12 -29.66 19.84
CA ALA A 44 -11.21 -30.03 18.94
C ALA A 44 -11.05 -29.39 17.54
N ILE A 45 -10.65 -28.12 17.49
CA ILE A 45 -10.34 -27.42 16.22
C ILE A 45 -9.20 -28.14 15.49
N ILE A 46 -8.10 -28.48 16.16
CA ILE A 46 -6.97 -29.19 15.55
C ILE A 46 -7.41 -30.51 14.92
N ARG A 47 -8.22 -31.32 15.62
CA ARG A 47 -8.72 -32.60 15.07
C ARG A 47 -9.55 -32.40 13.81
N LYS A 48 -10.39 -31.36 13.78
CA LYS A 48 -11.19 -31.02 12.60
C LYS A 48 -10.30 -30.58 11.45
N VAL A 49 -9.38 -29.63 11.68
CA VAL A 49 -8.43 -29.16 10.66
C VAL A 49 -7.62 -30.32 10.08
N TYR A 50 -7.13 -31.21 10.93
CA TYR A 50 -6.39 -32.40 10.48
C TYR A 50 -7.21 -33.26 9.51
N THR A 51 -8.47 -33.53 9.87
CA THR A 51 -9.40 -34.30 9.02
C THR A 51 -9.67 -33.59 7.69
N ASP A 52 -9.88 -32.27 7.72
CA ASP A 52 -10.17 -31.45 6.54
C ASP A 52 -8.95 -31.36 5.61
N LEU A 53 -7.72 -31.36 6.15
CA LEU A 53 -6.48 -31.43 5.38
C LEU A 53 -6.27 -32.80 4.73
N GLU A 54 -6.53 -33.91 5.45
CA GLU A 54 -6.42 -35.26 4.89
C GLU A 54 -7.41 -35.50 3.75
N GLN A 55 -8.66 -35.03 3.91
CA GLN A 55 -9.69 -35.13 2.87
C GLN A 55 -9.27 -34.45 1.56
N ARG A 56 -8.52 -33.34 1.66
CA ARG A 56 -7.98 -32.60 0.51
C ARG A 56 -6.56 -33.03 0.12
N ARG A 57 -6.01 -34.06 0.77
CA ARG A 57 -4.63 -34.57 0.56
C ARG A 57 -3.55 -33.51 0.78
N LEU A 58 -3.84 -32.52 1.61
CA LEU A 58 -2.90 -31.51 2.09
C LEU A 58 -2.09 -32.01 3.29
N SER A 59 -2.55 -33.10 3.92
CA SER A 59 -1.73 -33.98 4.75
C SER A 59 -2.02 -35.45 4.42
N ILE A 60 -1.08 -36.33 4.72
CA ILE A 60 -1.22 -37.79 4.62
C ILE A 60 -0.50 -38.39 5.84
N ASN A 61 -1.21 -39.18 6.65
CA ASN A 61 -0.64 -39.93 7.79
C ASN A 61 0.17 -39.06 8.77
N GLY A 62 -0.27 -37.84 9.05
CA GLY A 62 0.40 -36.93 9.97
C GLY A 62 1.38 -35.98 9.30
N GLU A 63 1.74 -36.22 8.04
CA GLU A 63 2.72 -35.42 7.31
C GLU A 63 2.03 -34.44 6.38
N LEU A 64 2.41 -33.17 6.45
CA LEU A 64 1.96 -32.15 5.50
C LEU A 64 2.51 -32.45 4.11
N ASN A 65 1.69 -32.18 3.10
CA ASN A 65 2.11 -32.13 1.72
C ASN A 65 3.32 -31.18 1.57
N LYS A 66 4.25 -31.54 0.69
CA LYS A 66 5.48 -30.77 0.43
C LYS A 66 5.20 -29.29 0.11
N ALA A 67 4.21 -29.02 -0.72
CA ALA A 67 3.83 -27.65 -1.10
C ALA A 67 3.36 -26.83 0.11
N VAL A 68 2.55 -27.44 0.98
CA VAL A 68 2.08 -26.79 2.21
C VAL A 68 3.27 -26.51 3.12
N ARG A 69 4.16 -27.49 3.33
CA ARG A 69 5.37 -27.30 4.13
C ARG A 69 6.24 -26.17 3.58
N THR A 70 6.53 -26.16 2.28
CA THR A 70 7.35 -25.14 1.63
C THR A 70 6.72 -23.75 1.74
N ALA A 71 5.40 -23.61 1.59
CA ALA A 71 4.73 -22.33 1.78
C ALA A 71 4.89 -21.77 3.20
N PHE A 72 4.75 -22.61 4.23
CA PHE A 72 4.92 -22.18 5.62
C PHE A 72 6.38 -21.96 6.00
N GLU A 73 7.32 -22.68 5.39
CA GLU A 73 8.76 -22.39 5.51
C GLU A 73 9.10 -21.01 4.95
N LEU A 74 8.51 -20.60 3.81
CA LEU A 74 8.66 -19.25 3.26
C LEU A 74 8.01 -18.19 4.16
N LEU A 75 6.83 -18.46 4.72
CA LEU A 75 6.22 -17.55 5.69
C LEU A 75 7.17 -17.25 6.88
N GLY A 76 7.90 -18.26 7.36
CA GLY A 76 8.85 -18.12 8.45
C GLY A 76 10.23 -17.57 8.06
N ASN A 77 10.71 -17.88 6.85
CA ASN A 77 12.11 -17.67 6.44
C ASN A 77 12.26 -16.87 5.13
N HIS A 78 11.30 -15.99 4.82
CA HIS A 78 11.39 -15.11 3.67
C HIS A 78 12.50 -14.06 3.83
N ARG A 79 13.05 -13.64 2.71
CA ARG A 79 13.93 -12.47 2.62
C ARG A 79 13.15 -11.21 2.33
N ILE A 80 12.16 -11.29 1.45
CA ILE A 80 11.33 -10.17 1.01
C ILE A 80 9.87 -10.53 1.18
N THR A 81 9.11 -9.52 1.58
CA THR A 81 7.65 -9.52 1.62
C THR A 81 7.13 -8.34 0.81
N VAL A 82 6.21 -8.61 -0.11
CA VAL A 82 5.43 -7.61 -0.85
C VAL A 82 3.97 -7.72 -0.44
N SER A 83 3.42 -6.66 0.13
CA SER A 83 2.01 -6.57 0.50
C SER A 83 1.29 -5.61 -0.44
N ILE A 84 0.22 -6.04 -1.10
CA ILE A 84 -0.64 -5.23 -1.95
C ILE A 84 -2.03 -5.20 -1.32
N ASN A 85 -2.49 -4.01 -0.93
CA ASN A 85 -3.81 -3.82 -0.36
C ASN A 85 -4.53 -2.64 -1.00
N GLY A 86 -5.81 -2.82 -1.33
CA GLY A 86 -6.61 -1.76 -1.91
C GLY A 86 -8.02 -2.22 -2.25
N ILE A 87 -8.66 -1.46 -3.11
CA ILE A 87 -9.96 -1.76 -3.70
C ILE A 87 -9.86 -1.69 -5.22
N ASP A 88 -10.65 -2.51 -5.90
CA ASP A 88 -10.85 -2.43 -7.34
C ASP A 88 -12.05 -1.53 -7.70
N GLY A 89 -12.31 -1.38 -9.00
CA GLY A 89 -13.36 -0.49 -9.53
C GLY A 89 -14.79 -0.97 -9.34
N ILE A 90 -14.97 -2.16 -8.76
CA ILE A 90 -16.28 -2.69 -8.36
C ILE A 90 -16.40 -2.79 -6.84
N GLY A 91 -15.44 -2.22 -6.10
CA GLY A 91 -15.43 -2.14 -4.64
C GLY A 91 -15.02 -3.44 -3.94
N GLN A 92 -14.45 -4.41 -4.66
CA GLN A 92 -13.88 -5.60 -4.04
C GLN A 92 -12.49 -5.29 -3.49
N ASP A 93 -12.18 -5.88 -2.34
CA ASP A 93 -10.86 -5.73 -1.75
C ASP A 93 -9.81 -6.51 -2.53
N ILE A 94 -8.64 -5.87 -2.68
CA ILE A 94 -7.40 -6.51 -3.07
C ILE A 94 -6.61 -6.75 -1.78
N ALA A 95 -6.32 -8.02 -1.48
CA ALA A 95 -5.47 -8.42 -0.38
C ALA A 95 -4.51 -9.52 -0.87
N VAL A 96 -3.30 -9.10 -1.24
CA VAL A 96 -2.25 -9.99 -1.72
C VAL A 96 -1.00 -9.83 -0.86
N LEU A 97 -0.47 -10.97 -0.44
CA LEU A 97 0.82 -11.11 0.21
C LEU A 97 1.70 -11.97 -0.67
N ALA A 98 2.88 -11.50 -1.04
CA ALA A 98 3.90 -12.34 -1.66
C ALA A 98 5.17 -12.35 -0.81
N LEU A 99 5.81 -13.51 -0.74
CA LEU A 99 7.05 -13.72 -0.02
C LEU A 99 8.05 -14.46 -0.91
N THR A 100 9.33 -14.15 -0.77
CA THR A 100 10.40 -14.87 -1.47
C THR A 100 11.66 -14.98 -0.62
N ASP A 101 12.37 -16.10 -0.77
CA ASP A 101 13.73 -16.31 -0.27
C ASP A 101 14.82 -16.09 -1.35
N GLY A 102 14.42 -15.68 -2.56
CA GLY A 102 15.29 -15.51 -3.73
C GLY A 102 15.51 -16.79 -4.55
N ARG A 103 14.86 -17.90 -4.19
CA ARG A 103 14.86 -19.15 -4.96
C ARG A 103 13.44 -19.63 -5.26
N GLN A 104 12.52 -19.40 -4.33
CA GLN A 104 11.12 -19.76 -4.40
C GLN A 104 10.29 -18.57 -3.95
N ALA A 105 9.21 -18.31 -4.67
CA ALA A 105 8.21 -17.34 -4.26
C ALA A 105 6.89 -18.03 -3.87
N LEU A 106 6.17 -17.38 -2.96
CA LEU A 106 4.84 -17.71 -2.51
C LEU A 106 3.95 -16.49 -2.68
N GLY A 107 2.81 -16.64 -3.35
CA GLY A 107 1.71 -15.69 -3.34
C GLY A 107 0.57 -16.20 -2.48
N ILE A 108 -0.04 -15.31 -1.70
CA ILE A 108 -1.25 -15.58 -0.92
C ILE A 108 -2.27 -14.48 -1.25
N THR A 109 -3.45 -14.88 -1.72
CA THR A 109 -4.55 -13.96 -1.99
C THR A 109 -5.75 -14.30 -1.11
N GLN A 110 -6.47 -13.27 -0.68
CA GLN A 110 -7.73 -13.42 0.04
C GLN A 110 -8.82 -12.60 -0.65
N ALA A 111 -9.89 -13.26 -1.08
CA ALA A 111 -11.04 -12.59 -1.68
C ALA A 111 -11.82 -11.78 -0.64
N HIS A 112 -12.57 -10.78 -1.12
CA HIS A 112 -13.36 -9.91 -0.25
C HIS A 112 -14.41 -10.69 0.54
N GLY A 113 -14.44 -10.50 1.85
CA GLY A 113 -15.40 -11.15 2.75
C GLY A 113 -15.20 -12.66 2.92
N GLU A 114 -14.16 -13.26 2.35
CA GLU A 114 -13.90 -14.69 2.45
C GLU A 114 -12.86 -15.04 3.53
N ASP A 115 -13.08 -16.17 4.20
CA ASP A 115 -12.14 -16.76 5.15
C ASP A 115 -11.16 -17.74 4.49
N LEU A 116 -11.14 -17.79 3.16
CA LEU A 116 -10.28 -18.67 2.38
C LEU A 116 -9.03 -17.91 1.90
N LEU A 117 -7.88 -18.50 2.15
CA LEU A 117 -6.58 -18.04 1.67
C LEU A 117 -6.15 -18.95 0.53
N GLN A 118 -5.91 -18.39 -0.66
CA GLN A 118 -5.34 -19.13 -1.78
C GLN A 118 -3.83 -18.94 -1.80
N PHE A 119 -3.09 -20.06 -1.77
CA PHE A 119 -1.64 -20.12 -1.80
C PHE A 119 -1.19 -20.59 -3.18
N ALA A 120 -0.19 -19.93 -3.74
CA ALA A 120 0.43 -20.28 -5.01
C ALA A 120 1.95 -20.23 -4.88
N LEU A 121 2.61 -21.37 -5.12
CA LEU A 121 4.06 -21.46 -5.21
C LEU A 121 4.50 -21.32 -6.67
N PHE A 122 5.48 -20.45 -6.91
CA PHE A 122 6.02 -20.18 -8.24
C PHE A 122 7.51 -19.80 -8.18
N ASP A 123 8.17 -19.76 -9.34
CA ASP A 123 9.59 -19.40 -9.44
C ASP A 123 9.79 -17.92 -9.06
N ASP A 124 10.85 -17.60 -8.31
CA ASP A 124 11.15 -16.22 -7.89
C ASP A 124 11.25 -15.23 -9.07
N GLU A 125 11.70 -15.72 -10.23
CA GLU A 125 11.80 -14.94 -11.47
C GLU A 125 10.43 -14.41 -11.96
N GLU A 126 9.34 -15.08 -11.59
CA GLU A 126 7.97 -14.71 -11.97
C GLU A 126 7.34 -13.69 -10.99
N LEU A 127 7.99 -13.38 -9.85
CA LEU A 127 7.43 -12.57 -8.77
C LEU A 127 6.91 -11.20 -9.23
N VAL A 128 7.71 -10.46 -9.98
CA VAL A 128 7.34 -9.12 -10.45
C VAL A 128 6.19 -9.18 -11.46
N GLU A 129 6.19 -10.19 -12.33
CA GLU A 129 5.12 -10.39 -13.31
C GLU A 129 3.80 -10.69 -12.60
N VAL A 130 3.79 -11.67 -11.69
CA VAL A 130 2.63 -12.06 -10.89
C VAL A 130 2.08 -10.86 -10.12
N LEU A 131 2.93 -10.11 -9.40
CA LEU A 131 2.50 -8.96 -8.60
C LEU A 131 1.94 -7.81 -9.45
N SER A 132 2.53 -7.54 -10.62
CA SER A 132 2.01 -6.52 -11.53
C SER A 132 0.66 -6.89 -12.14
N GLY A 133 0.36 -8.19 -12.22
CA GLY A 133 -0.92 -8.73 -12.72
C GLY A 133 -2.06 -8.71 -11.70
N VAL A 134 -1.78 -8.45 -10.42
CA VAL A 134 -2.79 -8.35 -9.35
C VAL A 134 -3.71 -7.15 -9.56
N LEU A 135 -3.15 -6.03 -10.02
CA LEU A 135 -3.93 -4.81 -10.19
C LEU A 135 -4.84 -4.92 -11.43
N PRO A 136 -6.06 -4.33 -11.39
CA PRO A 136 -6.94 -4.28 -12.55
C PRO A 136 -6.22 -3.74 -13.78
N ARG A 137 -6.59 -4.21 -14.97
CA ARG A 137 -6.03 -3.66 -16.21
C ARG A 137 -6.55 -2.24 -16.43
N MET A 138 -5.65 -1.28 -16.41
CA MET A 138 -5.94 0.14 -16.62
C MET A 138 -4.95 0.74 -17.60
N ARG A 139 -5.42 1.69 -18.42
CA ARG A 139 -4.53 2.53 -19.22
C ARG A 139 -3.77 3.50 -18.30
N PRO A 140 -2.53 3.90 -18.63
CA PRO A 140 -1.90 5.02 -17.95
C PRO A 140 -2.76 6.28 -18.13
N ALA A 141 -2.76 7.14 -17.12
CA ALA A 141 -3.37 8.45 -17.22
C ALA A 141 -2.81 9.28 -18.39
N SER A 142 -3.64 10.14 -18.95
CA SER A 142 -3.31 10.98 -20.12
C SER A 142 -2.68 12.31 -19.73
N THR A 143 -2.80 12.75 -18.48
CA THR A 143 -2.38 14.08 -18.06
C THR A 143 -0.87 14.27 -17.84
N GLY A 144 -0.05 13.24 -18.06
CA GLY A 144 1.39 13.31 -17.81
C GLY A 144 1.76 13.26 -16.31
N ARG A 145 3.06 13.33 -16.01
CA ARG A 145 3.56 13.37 -14.63
C ARG A 145 3.13 14.67 -13.96
N ARG A 146 2.65 14.59 -12.72
CA ARG A 146 2.25 15.75 -11.90
C ARG A 146 2.89 15.68 -10.52
N THR A 147 3.20 16.83 -9.94
CA THR A 147 3.74 16.94 -8.59
C THR A 147 2.86 17.85 -7.74
N LEU A 148 2.45 17.36 -6.58
CA LEU A 148 1.70 18.13 -5.59
C LEU A 148 2.58 18.34 -4.36
N VAL A 149 2.74 19.59 -3.95
CA VAL A 149 3.47 19.95 -2.72
C VAL A 149 2.46 20.40 -1.68
N GLN A 150 2.23 19.57 -0.68
CA GLN A 150 1.43 19.92 0.48
C GLN A 150 2.37 20.43 1.58
N LYS A 151 2.34 21.74 1.82
CA LYS A 151 2.95 22.29 3.04
C LYS A 151 2.04 21.92 4.20
N GLU A 152 2.56 21.29 5.25
CA GLU A 152 1.82 21.25 6.51
C GLU A 152 1.55 22.70 6.93
N GLU A 153 0.30 23.13 6.86
CA GLU A 153 -0.17 24.05 7.88
C GLU A 153 -0.01 23.28 9.18
N ARG A 154 1.08 23.55 9.91
CA ARG A 154 1.33 22.97 11.24
C ARG A 154 0.00 22.90 11.95
N ALA A 155 -0.42 21.73 12.41
CA ALA A 155 -1.61 21.58 13.24
C ALA A 155 -1.39 22.39 14.53
N VAL A 156 -1.70 23.68 14.46
CA VAL A 156 -1.66 24.59 15.59
C VAL A 156 -2.72 24.04 16.52
N SER A 157 -2.32 23.63 17.73
CA SER A 157 -3.28 23.11 18.72
C SER A 157 -4.50 24.05 18.78
N ALA A 158 -5.70 23.53 19.02
CA ALA A 158 -6.92 24.36 19.09
C ALA A 158 -6.76 25.57 20.04
N MET A 159 -5.90 25.45 21.05
CA MET A 159 -5.49 26.54 21.95
C MET A 159 -4.61 27.60 21.29
N ALA A 160 -3.67 27.24 20.43
CA ALA A 160 -2.81 28.18 19.73
C ALA A 160 -3.50 28.82 18.51
N ALA A 161 -4.43 28.11 17.84
CA ALA A 161 -5.30 28.69 16.83
C ALA A 161 -6.26 29.74 17.44
N ARG A 162 -6.81 29.43 18.62
CA ARG A 162 -7.65 30.37 19.37
C ARG A 162 -6.87 31.59 19.90
N ARG A 163 -5.62 31.40 20.33
CA ARG A 163 -4.75 32.49 20.81
C ARG A 163 -4.23 33.38 19.68
N GLN A 164 -4.05 32.85 18.47
CA GLN A 164 -3.76 33.63 17.27
C GLN A 164 -5.00 34.42 16.82
N ALA A 165 -6.18 33.80 16.82
CA ALA A 165 -7.42 34.53 16.54
C ALA A 165 -7.69 35.64 17.58
N GLU A 166 -7.50 35.38 18.88
CA GLU A 166 -7.65 36.40 19.93
C GLU A 166 -6.62 37.54 19.78
N ALA A 167 -5.41 37.27 19.27
CA ALA A 167 -4.39 38.30 19.01
C ALA A 167 -4.67 39.13 17.73
N GLU A 168 -5.22 38.51 16.68
CA GLU A 168 -5.65 39.21 15.46
C GLU A 168 -6.86 40.13 15.73
N PHE A 169 -7.77 39.74 16.63
CA PHE A 169 -8.88 40.61 17.06
C PHE A 169 -8.42 41.78 17.97
N ASP A 170 -7.38 41.60 18.79
CA ASP A 170 -6.79 42.67 19.62
C ASP A 170 -6.04 43.73 18.77
N GLU A 171 -5.42 43.32 17.65
CA GLU A 171 -4.77 44.23 16.70
C GLU A 171 -5.80 45.05 15.88
N GLU A 172 -6.95 44.49 15.53
CA GLU A 172 -8.03 45.24 14.86
C GLU A 172 -8.77 46.23 15.80
N GLU A 173 -8.79 45.98 17.12
CA GLU A 173 -9.43 46.88 18.08
C GLU A 173 -8.56 48.11 18.44
N THR A 174 -7.25 48.08 18.13
CA THR A 174 -6.32 49.19 18.47
C THR A 174 -6.13 50.25 17.38
N ASP A 175 -6.75 50.11 16.21
CA ASP A 175 -6.68 51.11 15.12
C ASP A 175 -8.01 51.85 14.85
N ALA A 176 -8.93 51.85 15.81
CA ALA A 176 -10.06 52.77 15.83
C ALA A 176 -9.71 54.02 16.64
N PHE A 177 -9.07 55.01 16.01
CA PHE A 177 -9.26 56.46 16.19
C PHE A 177 -8.00 57.25 15.77
N GLY A 178 -7.99 57.83 14.56
CA GLY A 178 -7.07 58.96 14.28
C GLY A 178 -6.67 59.21 12.82
N ASN A 179 -7.51 59.96 12.09
CA ASN A 179 -7.12 61.01 11.13
C ASN A 179 -6.38 60.68 9.81
N LEU A 180 -7.09 60.97 8.71
CA LEU A 180 -6.72 61.80 7.55
C LEU A 180 -5.70 61.32 6.46
N GLN A 181 -6.27 61.24 5.25
CA GLN A 181 -5.79 61.73 3.93
C GLN A 181 -4.69 61.01 3.10
N PHE A 182 -5.18 60.42 2.00
CA PHE A 182 -4.78 60.52 0.58
C PHE A 182 -3.30 60.55 0.11
N THR A 183 -3.13 59.85 -1.02
CA THR A 183 -2.21 60.04 -2.20
C THR A 183 -0.89 59.27 -2.25
N GLY A 184 -0.77 58.39 -3.25
CA GLY A 184 0.50 57.83 -3.70
C GLY A 184 0.35 56.70 -4.73
N VAL A 185 0.33 57.06 -6.02
CA VAL A 185 0.38 56.11 -7.15
C VAL A 185 1.77 55.47 -7.18
N VAL A 186 1.86 54.13 -7.13
CA VAL A 186 3.07 53.39 -7.53
C VAL A 186 2.74 52.57 -8.77
N ARG A 187 3.32 52.99 -9.90
CA ARG A 187 3.31 52.23 -11.17
C ARG A 187 4.11 50.94 -10.97
N ALA A 188 3.44 49.80 -11.05
CA ALA A 188 4.12 48.53 -11.28
C ALA A 188 4.68 48.50 -12.71
N ARG A 189 5.95 48.15 -12.82
CA ARG A 189 6.66 47.81 -14.06
C ARG A 189 5.85 46.76 -14.83
N PRO A 190 5.65 46.88 -16.15
CA PRO A 190 5.06 45.78 -16.92
C PRO A 190 6.09 44.65 -16.96
N GLU A 191 5.87 43.61 -16.17
CA GLU A 191 6.47 42.31 -16.44
C GLU A 191 5.97 41.84 -17.81
N ALA A 192 6.90 41.25 -18.56
CA ALA A 192 6.63 40.72 -19.88
C ALA A 192 5.45 39.73 -19.83
N PRO A 193 4.60 39.67 -20.87
CA PRO A 193 3.48 38.75 -20.87
C PRO A 193 4.01 37.31 -20.82
N ALA A 194 3.73 36.61 -19.72
CA ALA A 194 3.93 35.17 -19.63
C ALA A 194 3.10 34.48 -20.74
N PRO A 195 3.64 33.45 -21.40
CA PRO A 195 2.93 32.75 -22.46
C PRO A 195 1.66 32.09 -21.92
N ARG A 196 0.67 31.99 -22.81
CA ARG A 196 -0.70 31.52 -22.59
C ARG A 196 -0.77 30.07 -22.07
N ASN A 197 -1.63 29.85 -21.08
CA ASN A 197 -2.37 28.62 -20.75
C ASN A 197 -1.58 27.30 -20.60
N ASP A 198 -0.82 27.15 -19.51
CA ASP A 198 -0.59 25.81 -18.92
C ASP A 198 -1.34 25.75 -17.60
N GLU A 199 -2.33 24.86 -17.52
CA GLU A 199 -3.08 24.52 -16.30
C GLU A 199 -2.08 24.00 -15.25
N SER A 200 -2.14 24.51 -14.03
CA SER A 200 -1.19 24.12 -12.98
C SER A 200 -1.34 22.64 -12.62
N ASP A 201 -0.27 22.00 -12.12
CA ASP A 201 -0.33 20.59 -11.69
C ASP A 201 -1.46 20.34 -10.67
N VAL A 202 -1.75 21.33 -9.83
CA VAL A 202 -2.83 21.30 -8.84
C VAL A 202 -4.20 21.31 -9.52
N GLU A 203 -4.45 22.23 -10.46
CA GLU A 203 -5.72 22.31 -11.18
C GLU A 203 -6.00 21.03 -11.99
N VAL A 204 -4.98 20.51 -12.68
CA VAL A 204 -5.09 19.25 -13.44
C VAL A 204 -5.44 18.08 -12.52
N LEU A 205 -4.74 17.95 -11.39
CA LEU A 205 -5.02 16.87 -10.44
C LEU A 205 -6.38 17.05 -9.76
N GLU A 206 -6.77 18.26 -9.37
CA GLU A 206 -8.09 18.51 -8.78
C GLU A 206 -9.22 18.06 -9.71
N LYS A 207 -9.09 18.35 -11.01
CA LYS A 207 -10.04 17.91 -12.02
C LYS A 207 -10.09 16.39 -12.19
N VAL A 208 -8.94 15.71 -12.17
CA VAL A 208 -8.90 14.24 -12.33
C VAL A 208 -9.37 13.53 -11.06
N LEU A 209 -8.97 14.04 -9.89
CA LEU A 209 -9.25 13.44 -8.59
C LEU A 209 -10.69 13.71 -8.11
N SER A 210 -11.37 14.73 -8.65
CA SER A 210 -12.80 14.97 -8.43
C SER A 210 -13.70 14.02 -9.24
N GLY A 211 -13.15 13.28 -10.21
CA GLY A 211 -13.87 12.25 -10.96
C GLY A 211 -14.13 10.96 -10.16
N THR A 212 -14.76 9.97 -10.80
CA THR A 212 -15.04 8.68 -10.16
C THR A 212 -13.73 7.92 -9.89
N ARG A 213 -13.52 7.53 -8.63
CA ARG A 213 -12.42 6.63 -8.26
C ARG A 213 -12.80 5.19 -8.64
N LEU A 214 -12.01 4.61 -9.55
CA LEU A 214 -12.15 3.25 -10.05
C LEU A 214 -11.27 2.25 -9.31
N GLY A 215 -10.68 2.64 -8.19
CA GLY A 215 -9.84 1.77 -7.39
C GLY A 215 -8.63 2.50 -6.84
N GLY A 216 -7.84 1.79 -6.04
CA GLY A 216 -6.61 2.31 -5.51
C GLY A 216 -6.20 1.60 -4.23
N GLY A 217 -4.96 1.84 -3.82
CA GLY A 217 -4.38 1.16 -2.68
C GLY A 217 -2.90 1.42 -2.59
N TYR A 218 -2.20 0.57 -1.86
CA TYR A 218 -0.77 0.68 -1.62
C TYR A 218 -0.05 -0.67 -1.72
N ILE A 219 1.20 -0.56 -2.15
CA ILE A 219 2.17 -1.64 -2.29
C ILE A 219 3.28 -1.31 -1.31
N ILE A 220 3.54 -2.24 -0.39
CA ILE A 220 4.62 -2.15 0.58
C ILE A 220 5.60 -3.26 0.30
N VAL A 221 6.84 -2.89 0.06
CA VAL A 221 7.95 -3.86 0.01
C VAL A 221 8.74 -3.73 1.30
N SER A 222 9.03 -4.87 1.90
CA SER A 222 9.84 -4.99 3.10
C SER A 222 10.72 -6.21 3.00
N GLY A 223 11.78 -6.24 3.80
CA GLY A 223 12.61 -7.43 3.87
C GLY A 223 13.64 -7.36 4.97
N ILE A 224 14.55 -8.32 4.92
CA ILE A 224 15.63 -8.47 5.90
C ILE A 224 16.96 -8.19 5.17
N GLY A 225 17.65 -7.15 5.62
CA GLY A 225 18.97 -6.77 5.14
C GLY A 225 20.05 -7.77 5.55
N ARG A 226 21.27 -7.60 5.02
CA ARG A 226 22.36 -8.58 5.20
C ARG A 226 22.83 -8.73 6.65
N ARG A 227 22.55 -7.74 7.52
CA ARG A 227 22.91 -7.76 8.94
C ARG A 227 21.71 -8.12 9.82
N GLY A 228 20.61 -8.60 9.25
CA GLY A 228 19.39 -8.97 9.96
C GLY A 228 18.48 -7.79 10.30
N GLU A 229 18.80 -6.58 9.84
CA GLU A 229 17.98 -5.40 9.98
C GLU A 229 16.71 -5.51 9.13
N ARG A 230 15.58 -5.00 9.64
CA ARG A 230 14.34 -4.90 8.85
C ARG A 230 14.39 -3.66 7.98
N LEU A 231 14.24 -3.86 6.68
CA LEU A 231 14.21 -2.81 5.67
C LEU A 231 12.80 -2.67 5.12
N ARG A 232 12.47 -1.46 4.65
CA ARG A 232 11.20 -1.14 4.01
C ARG A 232 11.46 -0.13 2.90
N SER A 233 10.88 -0.36 1.74
CA SER A 233 10.92 0.60 0.64
C SER A 233 10.03 1.79 0.97
N THR A 234 10.23 2.90 0.26
CA THR A 234 9.20 3.95 0.19
C THR A 234 7.89 3.31 -0.27
N PRO A 235 6.77 3.48 0.46
CA PRO A 235 5.49 2.92 0.06
C PRO A 235 5.07 3.47 -1.31
N LEU A 236 4.65 2.57 -2.19
CA LEU A 236 4.05 2.94 -3.47
C LEU A 236 2.54 2.92 -3.30
N SER A 237 1.83 3.90 -3.85
CA SER A 237 0.37 3.84 -3.96
C SER A 237 -0.06 3.81 -5.42
N TRP A 238 -1.23 3.26 -5.70
CA TRP A 238 -1.86 3.41 -7.01
C TRP A 238 -3.24 4.02 -6.86
N LEU A 239 -3.65 4.74 -7.89
CA LEU A 239 -4.96 5.33 -8.00
C LEU A 239 -5.48 5.12 -9.41
N ASP A 240 -6.66 4.52 -9.51
CA ASP A 240 -7.36 4.33 -10.76
C ASP A 240 -8.49 5.36 -10.87
N THR A 241 -8.47 6.12 -11.95
CA THR A 241 -9.44 7.17 -12.27
C THR A 241 -10.02 6.93 -13.66
N GLU A 242 -11.03 7.71 -14.05
CA GLU A 242 -11.58 7.71 -15.41
C GLU A 242 -10.52 8.11 -16.47
N ASP A 243 -9.55 8.95 -16.11
CA ASP A 243 -8.45 9.32 -17.00
C ASP A 243 -7.46 8.16 -17.18
N GLY A 244 -7.16 7.45 -16.10
CA GLY A 244 -6.30 6.26 -16.10
C GLY A 244 -5.65 6.02 -14.74
N ARG A 245 -4.63 5.15 -14.74
CA ARG A 245 -3.85 4.81 -13.56
C ARG A 245 -2.71 5.79 -13.33
N TYR A 246 -2.57 6.20 -12.08
CA TYR A 246 -1.37 6.80 -11.52
C TYR A 246 -0.71 5.84 -10.53
N LEU A 247 0.62 5.81 -10.54
CA LEU A 247 1.42 5.45 -9.38
C LEU A 247 1.76 6.71 -8.61
N ILE A 248 1.71 6.62 -7.30
CA ILE A 248 1.92 7.74 -6.39
C ILE A 248 3.08 7.40 -5.47
N ARG A 249 4.06 8.30 -5.43
CA ARG A 249 5.16 8.28 -4.48
C ARG A 249 5.08 9.50 -3.60
N THR A 250 5.26 9.30 -2.31
CA THR A 250 5.24 10.39 -1.34
C THR A 250 6.59 10.50 -0.69
N GLU A 251 7.16 11.70 -0.73
CA GLU A 251 8.41 12.07 -0.09
C GLU A 251 8.13 13.19 0.90
N THR A 252 8.93 13.27 1.96
CA THR A 252 8.89 14.39 2.91
C THR A 252 10.18 15.17 2.74
N ASP A 253 10.07 16.45 2.43
CA ASP A 253 11.21 17.37 2.41
C ASP A 253 11.68 17.60 3.85
N GLU A 254 12.90 17.16 4.16
CA GLU A 254 13.50 17.24 5.49
C GLU A 254 13.66 18.69 5.98
N THR A 255 13.80 19.66 5.08
CA THR A 255 14.03 21.07 5.43
C THR A 255 12.73 21.80 5.71
N SER A 256 11.74 21.62 4.84
CA SER A 256 10.46 22.34 4.92
C SER A 256 9.38 21.58 5.68
N GLY A 257 9.55 20.28 5.89
CA GLY A 257 8.51 19.37 6.38
C GLY A 257 7.37 19.15 5.37
N ALA A 258 7.48 19.69 4.15
CA ALA A 258 6.45 19.57 3.14
C ALA A 258 6.36 18.13 2.63
N VAL A 259 5.14 17.65 2.43
CA VAL A 259 4.86 16.36 1.81
C VAL A 259 4.73 16.57 0.31
N ILE A 260 5.57 15.90 -0.46
CA ILE A 260 5.60 15.97 -1.92
C ILE A 260 5.03 14.66 -2.47
N GLY A 261 3.91 14.77 -3.20
CA GLY A 261 3.29 13.66 -3.91
C GLY A 261 3.61 13.70 -5.40
N HIS A 262 4.29 12.68 -5.91
CA HIS A 262 4.56 12.50 -7.33
C HIS A 262 3.53 11.54 -7.93
N TYR A 263 2.73 12.04 -8.87
CA TYR A 263 1.71 11.29 -9.60
C TYR A 263 2.24 10.95 -11.00
N ASP A 264 2.58 9.68 -11.19
CA ASP A 264 3.17 9.13 -12.40
C ASP A 264 2.12 8.30 -13.16
N PRO A 265 1.70 8.68 -14.38
CA PRO A 265 0.90 7.80 -15.21
C PRO A 265 1.58 6.44 -15.39
N ALA A 266 0.86 5.36 -15.11
CA ALA A 266 1.47 4.04 -15.05
C ALA A 266 0.70 3.01 -15.88
N SER A 267 1.40 2.45 -16.87
CA SER A 267 1.01 1.21 -17.51
C SER A 267 1.31 0.02 -16.60
N GLN A 268 0.88 -1.19 -16.99
CA GLN A 268 1.25 -2.41 -16.29
C GLN A 268 2.78 -2.60 -16.21
N SER A 269 3.52 -2.29 -17.28
CA SER A 269 4.99 -2.32 -17.26
C SER A 269 5.59 -1.26 -16.33
N GLY A 270 4.94 -0.11 -16.20
CA GLY A 270 5.30 0.92 -15.22
C GLY A 270 5.16 0.42 -13.78
N VAL A 271 4.06 -0.28 -13.47
CA VAL A 271 3.85 -0.96 -12.17
C VAL A 271 4.92 -2.02 -11.92
N ALA A 272 5.19 -2.89 -12.91
CA ALA A 272 6.22 -3.92 -12.80
C ALA A 272 7.61 -3.33 -12.49
N ASN A 273 7.98 -2.25 -13.19
CA ASN A 273 9.26 -1.57 -12.95
C ASN A 273 9.31 -0.94 -11.55
N ALA A 274 8.24 -0.26 -11.10
CA ALA A 274 8.21 0.33 -9.77
C ALA A 274 8.31 -0.72 -8.65
N ILE A 275 7.65 -1.88 -8.82
CA ILE A 275 7.77 -3.01 -7.88
C ILE A 275 9.21 -3.54 -7.89
N ARG A 276 9.83 -3.71 -9.07
CA ARG A 276 11.22 -4.16 -9.19
C ARG A 276 12.18 -3.21 -8.48
N ASP A 277 12.02 -1.91 -8.67
CA ASP A 277 12.86 -0.89 -8.05
C ASP A 277 12.69 -0.93 -6.52
N ALA A 278 11.45 -1.00 -6.02
CA ALA A 278 11.17 -1.12 -4.58
C ALA A 278 11.72 -2.42 -3.96
N ILE A 279 11.78 -3.52 -4.71
CA ILE A 279 12.46 -4.75 -4.29
C ILE A 279 13.98 -4.56 -4.27
N ALA A 280 14.54 -3.92 -5.29
CA ALA A 280 15.98 -3.66 -5.37
C ALA A 280 16.48 -2.79 -4.21
N ASP A 281 15.67 -1.84 -3.73
CA ASP A 281 15.98 -0.98 -2.58
C ASP A 281 16.16 -1.75 -1.26
N ILE A 282 15.70 -3.00 -1.18
CA ILE A 282 15.85 -3.86 0.00
C ILE A 282 17.16 -4.67 -0.02
N TYR A 283 17.81 -4.84 -1.18
CA TYR A 283 18.97 -5.74 -1.39
C TYR A 283 20.35 -5.14 -1.07
#